data_AF-A0A418AGM6-F1
#
_entry.id   AF-A0A418AGM6-F1
#
_cell.length_a   1.000
_cell.length_b   1.000
_cell.length_c   1.000
_cell.angle_alpha   90.00
_cell.angle_beta   90.00
_cell.angle_gamma   90.00
#
_symmetry.space_group_name_H-M   'P 1'
#
loop_
_entity.id
_entity.type
_entity.pdbx_description
1 polymer ?
#
loop_
_entity_poly.entity_id
_entity_poly.type
_entity_poly.pdbx_seq_one_letter_code
_entity_poly.pdbx_strand_id
1 'polypeptide(L)'
;MSDAPPARVVLVCQDLIEAIATFQRGIYYDMRPFVTVANPWTHLRHSCVDEKDLELTTMAFAPFHDIVSMWYTKWGHERLPKLLACLPHLRDIVVSHAVFSGNLPVLQMLPEQTIQAVRYPLLDLAALTGRMDILDYLHAVVRHNGCTIWAIDK
;
A
#
# COMPACT_ATOMS: atom_id res chain seq x y z
N MET A 1 9.81 45.02 18.34
CA MET A 1 9.51 44.31 17.09
C MET A 1 10.48 43.14 16.99
N SER A 2 9.98 41.92 17.16
CA SER A 2 10.82 40.70 17.17
C SER A 2 11.21 40.37 15.73
N ASP A 3 12.51 40.44 15.46
CA ASP A 3 13.09 40.10 14.16
C ASP A 3 12.97 38.58 13.98
N ALA A 4 12.08 38.14 13.09
CA ALA A 4 11.93 36.72 12.81
C ALA A 4 13.21 36.22 12.12
N PRO A 5 13.74 35.04 12.50
CA PRO A 5 14.98 34.55 11.93
C PRO A 5 14.90 34.49 10.39
N PRO A 6 15.96 34.83 9.65
CA PRO A 6 15.94 34.93 8.18
C PRO A 6 15.39 33.68 7.50
N ALA A 7 15.69 32.50 8.04
CA ALA A 7 15.16 31.23 7.57
C ALA A 7 13.61 31.16 7.58
N ARG A 8 12.97 31.80 8.55
CA ARG A 8 11.51 31.85 8.68
C ARG A 8 10.89 32.79 7.65
N VAL A 9 11.57 33.87 7.28
CA VAL A 9 11.14 34.79 6.21
C VAL A 9 11.25 34.11 4.85
N VAL A 10 12.35 33.37 4.63
CA VAL A 10 12.63 32.64 3.39
C VAL A 10 11.62 31.50 3.15
N LEU A 11 11.26 30.75 4.19
CA LEU A 11 10.30 29.62 4.09
C LEU A 11 8.83 30.05 3.94
N VAL A 12 8.50 31.31 4.19
CA VAL A 12 7.14 31.87 4.01
C VAL A 12 7.02 32.61 2.67
N CYS A 13 8.13 32.75 1.93
CA CYS A 13 8.13 33.38 0.62
C CYS A 13 7.46 32.46 -0.41
N GLN A 14 6.27 32.88 -0.87
CA GLN A 14 5.45 32.10 -1.78
C GLN A 14 6.17 31.79 -3.10
N ASP A 15 6.84 32.79 -3.68
CA ASP A 15 7.62 32.64 -4.92
C ASP A 15 8.75 31.60 -4.77
N LEU A 16 9.38 31.53 -3.59
CA LEU A 16 10.46 30.59 -3.33
C LEU A 16 9.91 29.17 -3.12
N ILE A 17 8.78 29.01 -2.43
CA ILE A 17 8.09 27.72 -2.28
C ILE A 17 7.61 27.21 -3.65
N GLU A 18 7.07 28.08 -4.50
CA GLU A 18 6.66 27.75 -5.86
C GLU A 18 7.87 27.39 -6.76
N ALA A 19 8.98 28.12 -6.66
CA ALA A 19 10.24 27.78 -7.34
C ALA A 19 10.84 26.45 -6.85
N ILE A 20 10.78 26.18 -5.55
CA ILE A 20 11.22 24.91 -4.96
C ILE A 20 10.30 23.77 -5.43
N ALA A 21 8.98 23.96 -5.42
CA ALA A 21 8.01 22.94 -5.84
C ALA A 21 8.09 22.64 -7.35
N THR A 22 8.42 23.64 -8.17
CA THR A 22 8.63 23.46 -9.62
C THR A 22 9.92 22.69 -9.95
N PHE A 23 10.94 22.73 -9.08
CA PHE A 23 12.20 22.00 -9.26
C PHE A 23 12.32 20.69 -8.46
N GLN A 24 11.62 20.54 -7.33
CA GLN A 24 11.69 19.35 -6.49
C GLN A 24 10.61 18.34 -6.90
N ARG A 25 10.96 17.41 -7.79
CA ARG A 25 10.31 16.09 -7.89
C ARG A 25 10.70 15.23 -6.68
N GLY A 26 10.40 15.72 -5.48
CA GLY A 26 10.81 15.10 -4.22
C GLY A 26 9.80 14.06 -3.75
N ILE A 27 10.30 12.90 -3.34
CA ILE A 27 9.55 11.98 -2.48
C ILE A 27 9.75 12.39 -1.03
N TYR A 28 8.70 12.32 -0.21
CA TYR A 28 8.82 12.61 1.22
C TYR A 28 9.88 11.68 1.86
N TYR A 29 10.64 12.22 2.81
CA TYR A 29 11.73 11.48 3.45
C TYR A 29 11.29 10.12 4.01
N ASP A 30 10.11 10.09 4.65
CA ASP A 30 9.51 8.88 5.22
C ASP A 30 8.98 7.89 4.16
N MET A 31 8.82 8.33 2.90
CA MET A 31 8.34 7.48 1.80
C MET A 31 9.48 6.88 0.97
N ARG A 32 10.73 7.33 1.18
CA ARG A 32 11.93 6.81 0.48
C ARG A 32 12.06 5.29 0.53
N PRO A 33 11.82 4.60 1.67
CA PRO A 33 11.95 3.15 1.74
C PRO A 33 11.07 2.39 0.76
N PHE A 34 9.90 2.94 0.40
CA PHE A 34 8.95 2.28 -0.48
C PHE A 34 9.30 2.38 -1.96
N VAL A 35 10.23 3.26 -2.36
CA VAL A 35 10.62 3.39 -3.78
C VAL A 35 11.49 2.23 -4.24
N THR A 36 12.23 1.61 -3.31
CA THR A 36 13.14 0.50 -3.60
C THR A 36 12.53 -0.86 -3.32
N VAL A 37 11.28 -0.92 -2.83
CA VAL A 37 10.67 -2.18 -2.43
C VAL A 37 10.30 -3.02 -3.66
N ALA A 38 10.68 -4.28 -3.66
CA ALA A 38 10.30 -5.21 -4.71
C ALA A 38 8.79 -5.48 -4.66
N ASN A 39 8.17 -5.68 -5.83
CA ASN A 39 6.77 -6.09 -5.90
C ASN A 39 6.67 -7.59 -5.56
N PRO A 40 5.98 -8.00 -4.47
CA PRO A 40 5.88 -9.41 -4.06
C PRO A 40 5.35 -10.33 -5.16
N TRP A 41 4.49 -9.79 -6.04
CA TRP A 41 3.80 -10.54 -7.08
C TRP A 41 4.65 -10.88 -8.31
N THR A 42 5.90 -10.38 -8.40
CA THR A 42 6.81 -10.81 -9.48
C THR A 42 7.18 -12.29 -9.37
N HIS A 43 7.22 -12.81 -8.15
CA HIS A 43 7.61 -14.19 -7.85
C HIS A 43 6.43 -15.12 -7.60
N LEU A 44 5.27 -14.58 -7.20
CA LEU A 44 4.04 -15.35 -6.91
C LEU A 44 3.23 -15.67 -8.18
N ARG A 45 3.90 -15.93 -9.30
CA ARG A 45 3.34 -16.09 -10.66
C ARG A 45 2.50 -17.36 -10.87
N HIS A 46 1.81 -17.92 -9.88
CA HIS A 46 0.99 -19.11 -10.10
C HIS A 46 -0.34 -19.04 -9.33
N SER A 47 -1.41 -19.23 -10.11
CA SER A 47 -2.78 -19.47 -9.65
C SER A 47 -2.85 -20.82 -8.95
N CYS A 48 -3.81 -20.93 -8.02
CA CYS A 48 -4.06 -21.99 -7.04
C CYS A 48 -3.01 -22.07 -5.91
N VAL A 49 -3.45 -21.67 -4.73
CA VAL A 49 -2.64 -21.56 -3.51
C VAL A 49 -2.77 -22.86 -2.73
N ASP A 50 -1.73 -23.70 -2.76
CA ASP A 50 -1.56 -24.88 -1.89
C ASP A 50 -0.98 -24.45 -0.52
N GLU A 51 -1.07 -25.28 0.52
CA GLU A 51 -0.49 -24.99 1.85
C GLU A 51 1.01 -24.63 1.79
N LYS A 52 1.74 -25.17 0.80
CA LYS A 52 3.16 -24.87 0.56
C LYS A 52 3.39 -23.45 0.04
N ASP A 53 2.36 -22.79 -0.48
CA ASP A 53 2.45 -21.42 -1.00
C ASP A 53 2.36 -20.38 0.10
N LEU A 54 1.95 -20.73 1.33
CA LEU A 54 1.91 -19.79 2.45
C LEU A 54 3.32 -19.32 2.83
N GLU A 55 4.31 -20.21 2.85
CA GLU A 55 5.71 -19.86 3.15
C GLU A 55 6.29 -18.96 2.06
N LEU A 56 6.08 -19.30 0.78
CA LEU A 56 6.53 -18.49 -0.36
C LEU A 56 5.87 -17.11 -0.37
N THR A 57 4.57 -17.05 -0.09
CA THR A 57 3.81 -15.80 0.02
C THR A 57 4.35 -14.95 1.17
N THR A 58 4.62 -15.57 2.32
CA THR A 58 5.23 -14.89 3.47
C THR A 58 6.59 -14.30 3.12
N MET A 59 7.47 -15.08 2.46
CA MET A 59 8.78 -14.61 2.03
C MET A 59 8.69 -13.48 1.00
N ALA A 60 7.74 -13.56 0.07
CA ALA A 60 7.54 -12.52 -0.95
C ALA A 60 7.05 -11.20 -0.33
N PHE A 61 6.18 -11.25 0.67
CA PHE A 61 5.69 -10.05 1.36
C PHE A 61 6.65 -9.52 2.44
N ALA A 62 7.59 -10.32 2.94
CA ALA A 62 8.47 -9.94 4.06
C ALA A 62 9.19 -8.59 3.86
N PRO A 63 9.84 -8.28 2.71
CA PRO A 63 10.52 -7.00 2.54
C PRO A 63 9.57 -5.80 2.63
N PHE A 64 8.35 -5.93 2.09
CA PHE A 64 7.34 -4.89 2.20
C PHE A 64 6.75 -4.81 3.62
N HIS A 65 6.54 -5.96 4.26
CA HIS A 65 6.06 -6.03 5.64
C HIS A 65 7.00 -5.30 6.60
N ASP A 66 8.32 -5.55 6.51
CA ASP A 66 9.29 -4.92 7.40
C ASP A 66 9.25 -3.39 7.28
N ILE A 67 9.25 -2.89 6.04
CA ILE A 67 9.19 -1.45 5.75
C ILE A 67 7.88 -0.85 6.26
N VAL A 68 6.74 -1.44 5.92
CA VAL A 68 5.44 -0.87 6.21
C VAL A 68 5.11 -0.95 7.71
N SER A 69 5.49 -2.02 8.40
CA SER A 69 5.29 -2.19 9.84
C SER A 69 6.09 -1.17 10.65
N MET A 70 7.38 -0.96 10.29
CA MET A 70 8.18 0.09 10.91
C MET A 70 7.60 1.48 10.64
N TRP A 71 7.10 1.70 9.43
CA TRP A 71 6.52 2.97 9.04
C TRP A 71 5.20 3.27 9.77
N TYR A 72 4.29 2.29 9.86
CA TYR A 72 3.04 2.41 10.63
C TYR A 72 3.30 2.61 12.12
N THR A 73 4.31 1.95 12.70
CA THR A 73 4.67 2.15 14.11
C THR A 73 5.10 3.60 14.38
N LYS A 74 5.79 4.22 13.42
CA LYS A 74 6.34 5.57 13.57
C LYS A 74 5.32 6.68 13.26
N TRP A 75 4.45 6.46 12.27
CA TRP A 75 3.60 7.52 11.72
C TRP A 75 2.10 7.21 11.74
N GLY A 76 1.71 6.02 12.21
CA GLY A 76 0.35 5.53 12.09
C GLY A 76 -0.07 5.29 10.64
N HIS A 77 -1.37 5.16 10.42
CA HIS A 77 -1.95 4.95 9.09
C HIS A 77 -2.34 6.27 8.38
N GLU A 78 -2.32 7.41 9.09
CA GLU A 78 -2.80 8.71 8.57
C GLU A 78 -2.07 9.19 7.32
N ARG A 79 -0.82 8.78 7.15
CA ARG A 79 0.00 9.15 5.99
C ARG A 79 -0.25 8.25 4.78
N LEU A 80 -0.98 7.15 4.94
CA LEU A 80 -1.20 6.16 3.88
C LEU A 80 -1.87 6.77 2.63
N PRO A 81 -2.93 7.60 2.73
CA PRO A 81 -3.51 8.26 1.56
C PRO A 81 -2.49 9.09 0.78
N LYS A 82 -1.59 9.77 1.50
CA LYS A 82 -0.53 10.58 0.91
C LYS A 82 0.54 9.72 0.24
N LEU A 83 0.91 8.59 0.85
CA LEU A 83 1.81 7.60 0.25
C LEU A 83 1.24 7.10 -1.09
N LEU A 84 -0.03 6.73 -1.12
CA LEU A 84 -0.70 6.22 -2.32
C LEU A 84 -0.93 7.29 -3.39
N ALA A 85 -1.02 8.57 -3.00
CA ALA A 85 -1.03 9.68 -3.94
C ALA A 85 0.34 9.89 -4.60
N CYS A 86 1.43 9.80 -3.82
CA CYS A 86 2.79 9.96 -4.32
C CYS A 86 3.31 8.73 -5.08
N LEU A 87 2.90 7.52 -4.68
CA LEU A 87 3.36 6.24 -5.22
C LEU A 87 2.14 5.36 -5.59
N PRO A 88 1.42 5.70 -6.67
CA PRO A 88 0.16 5.05 -7.05
C PRO A 88 0.29 3.55 -7.36
N HIS A 89 1.48 3.10 -7.75
CA HIS A 89 1.78 1.69 -8.03
C HIS A 89 1.80 0.81 -6.76
N LEU A 90 1.87 1.42 -5.57
CA LEU A 90 1.84 0.68 -4.31
C LEU A 90 0.43 0.29 -3.87
N ARG A 91 -0.63 0.79 -4.52
CA ARG A 91 -2.02 0.51 -4.11
C ARG A 91 -2.30 -0.99 -4.02
N ASP A 92 -2.03 -1.71 -5.09
CA ASP A 92 -2.29 -3.14 -5.15
C ASP A 92 -1.43 -3.92 -4.14
N ILE A 93 -0.20 -3.46 -3.89
CA ILE A 93 0.73 -4.06 -2.91
C ILE A 93 0.22 -3.82 -1.48
N VAL A 94 -0.20 -2.60 -1.15
CA VAL A 94 -0.77 -2.25 0.16
C VAL A 94 -2.04 -3.04 0.43
N VAL A 95 -2.96 -3.10 -0.53
CA VAL A 95 -4.22 -3.83 -0.38
C VAL A 95 -3.95 -5.33 -0.18
N SER A 96 -3.14 -5.93 -1.06
CA SER A 96 -2.81 -7.35 -0.94
C SER A 96 -2.07 -7.68 0.36
N HIS A 97 -1.14 -6.83 0.79
CA HIS A 97 -0.47 -6.99 2.08
C HIS A 97 -1.41 -6.84 3.27
N ALA A 98 -2.35 -5.90 3.23
CA ALA A 98 -3.35 -5.72 4.29
C ALA A 98 -4.25 -6.94 4.41
N VAL A 99 -4.64 -7.54 3.27
CA VAL A 99 -5.36 -8.83 3.24
C VAL A 99 -4.52 -9.95 3.84
N PHE A 100 -3.28 -10.12 3.37
CA PHE A 100 -2.36 -11.15 3.85
C PHE A 100 -2.07 -11.05 5.36
N SER A 101 -1.87 -9.82 5.86
CA SER A 101 -1.51 -9.59 7.26
C SER A 101 -2.69 -9.64 8.22
N GLY A 102 -3.93 -9.47 7.74
CA GLY A 102 -5.08 -9.30 8.62
C GLY A 102 -5.34 -7.84 9.03
N ASN A 103 -4.83 -6.86 8.29
CA ASN A 103 -4.96 -5.44 8.64
C ASN A 103 -6.25 -4.84 8.06
N LEU A 104 -7.40 -5.22 8.65
CA LEU A 104 -8.70 -4.68 8.30
C LEU A 104 -8.80 -3.14 8.41
N PRO A 105 -8.21 -2.47 9.43
CA PRO A 105 -8.22 -1.01 9.50
C PRO A 105 -7.66 -0.33 8.25
N VAL A 106 -6.56 -0.85 7.67
CA VAL A 106 -6.01 -0.32 6.42
C VAL A 106 -6.99 -0.49 5.26
N LEU A 107 -7.67 -1.62 5.16
CA LEU A 107 -8.68 -1.85 4.12
C LEU A 107 -9.87 -0.91 4.26
N GLN A 108 -10.32 -0.62 5.49
CA GLN A 108 -11.42 0.31 5.76
C GLN A 108 -11.06 1.78 5.47
N MET A 109 -9.76 2.13 5.46
CA MET A 109 -9.30 3.47 5.09
C MET A 109 -9.29 3.73 3.58
N LEU A 110 -9.34 2.67 2.77
CA LEU A 110 -9.27 2.77 1.32
C LEU A 110 -10.67 2.76 0.72
N PRO A 111 -10.93 3.54 -0.36
CA PRO A 111 -12.19 3.44 -1.09
C PRO A 111 -12.41 2.02 -1.61
N GLU A 112 -13.63 1.51 -1.49
CA GLU A 112 -14.00 0.16 -1.96
C GLU A 112 -13.63 -0.07 -3.42
N GLN A 113 -13.78 0.95 -4.27
CA GLN A 113 -13.41 0.89 -5.69
C GLN A 113 -11.90 0.69 -5.90
N THR A 114 -11.08 1.17 -4.98
CA THR A 114 -9.62 0.95 -5.02
C THR A 114 -9.31 -0.52 -4.76
N ILE A 115 -10.03 -1.14 -3.82
CA ILE A 115 -9.86 -2.56 -3.48
C ILE A 115 -10.41 -3.44 -4.62
N GLN A 116 -11.59 -3.09 -5.16
CA GLN A 116 -12.19 -3.76 -6.33
C GLN A 116 -11.30 -3.74 -7.58
N ALA A 117 -10.51 -2.68 -7.77
CA ALA A 117 -9.62 -2.54 -8.92
C ALA A 117 -8.36 -3.40 -8.84
N VAL A 118 -8.07 -4.02 -7.68
CA VAL A 118 -6.88 -4.85 -7.50
C VAL A 118 -7.02 -6.13 -8.31
N ARG A 119 -6.00 -6.41 -9.14
CA ARG A 119 -6.01 -7.55 -10.08
C ARG A 119 -5.48 -8.86 -9.49
N TYR A 120 -5.22 -8.89 -8.18
CA TYR A 120 -4.71 -10.05 -7.47
C TYR A 120 -5.85 -10.84 -6.82
N PRO A 121 -5.67 -12.16 -6.61
CA PRO A 121 -6.71 -13.00 -6.01
C PRO A 121 -6.84 -12.74 -4.50
N LEU A 122 -7.48 -11.63 -4.12
CA LEU A 122 -7.59 -11.21 -2.72
C LEU A 122 -8.40 -12.18 -1.85
N LEU A 123 -9.42 -12.83 -2.42
CA LEU A 123 -10.23 -13.83 -1.69
C LEU A 123 -9.40 -15.07 -1.37
N ASP A 124 -8.66 -15.59 -2.35
CA ASP A 124 -7.79 -16.75 -2.14
C ASP A 124 -6.66 -16.42 -1.14
N LEU A 125 -6.12 -15.20 -1.20
CA LEU A 125 -5.11 -14.73 -0.24
C LEU A 125 -5.65 -14.65 1.19
N ALA A 126 -6.89 -14.18 1.37
CA ALA A 126 -7.56 -14.15 2.67
C ALA A 126 -7.84 -15.57 3.19
N ALA A 127 -8.30 -16.47 2.32
CA ALA A 127 -8.57 -17.86 2.64
C ALA A 127 -7.28 -18.61 3.04
N LEU A 128 -6.20 -18.45 2.27
CA LEU A 128 -4.89 -19.05 2.55
C LEU A 128 -4.38 -18.67 3.94
N THR A 129 -4.54 -17.42 4.32
CA THR A 129 -4.04 -16.88 5.59
C THR A 129 -5.00 -17.07 6.76
N GLY A 130 -6.15 -17.71 6.52
CA GLY A 130 -7.21 -17.92 7.51
C GLY A 130 -7.86 -16.61 8.01
N ARG A 131 -7.77 -15.52 7.24
CA ARG A 131 -8.32 -14.19 7.58
C ARG A 131 -9.79 -14.11 7.19
N MET A 132 -10.63 -14.85 7.91
CA MET A 132 -12.07 -14.96 7.62
C MET A 132 -12.81 -13.62 7.76
N ASP A 133 -12.39 -12.78 8.70
CA ASP A 133 -12.90 -11.42 8.89
C ASP A 133 -12.68 -10.53 7.65
N ILE A 134 -11.50 -10.64 7.04
CA ILE A 134 -11.19 -9.95 5.79
C ILE A 134 -11.91 -10.59 4.61
N LEU A 135 -12.01 -11.92 4.57
CA LEU A 135 -12.74 -12.64 3.53
C LEU A 135 -14.20 -12.18 3.48
N ASP A 136 -14.86 -12.09 4.64
CA ASP A 136 -16.22 -11.60 4.78
C ASP A 136 -16.32 -10.13 4.36
N TYR A 137 -15.36 -9.28 4.75
CA TYR A 137 -15.32 -7.89 4.34
C TYR A 137 -15.19 -7.74 2.82
N LEU A 138 -14.27 -8.49 2.19
CA LEU A 138 -14.04 -8.46 0.75
C LEU A 138 -15.26 -8.95 -0.02
N HIS A 139 -15.94 -9.98 0.47
CA HIS A 139 -17.12 -10.55 -0.19
C HIS A 139 -18.37 -9.68 0.02
N ALA A 140 -18.66 -9.26 1.26
CA ALA A 140 -19.92 -8.61 1.61
C ALA A 140 -19.91 -7.10 1.39
N VAL A 141 -18.81 -6.42 1.73
CA VAL A 141 -18.70 -4.95 1.65
C VAL A 141 -18.12 -4.55 0.30
N VAL A 142 -16.91 -5.03 0.00
CA VAL A 142 -16.21 -4.65 -1.23
C VAL A 142 -16.83 -5.31 -2.45
N ARG A 143 -17.55 -6.44 -2.30
CA ARG A 143 -18.07 -7.24 -3.43
C ARG A 143 -16.98 -7.56 -4.45
N HIS A 144 -15.80 -7.94 -3.94
CA HIS A 144 -14.67 -8.27 -4.78
C HIS A 144 -14.95 -9.57 -5.54
N ASN A 145 -14.80 -9.56 -6.86
CA ASN A 145 -15.13 -10.70 -7.72
C ASN A 145 -14.13 -11.87 -7.62
N GLY A 146 -13.14 -11.76 -6.74
CA GLY A 146 -12.07 -12.76 -6.59
C GLY A 146 -11.21 -12.92 -7.85
N CYS A 147 -11.11 -11.88 -8.70
CA CYS A 147 -10.47 -11.96 -10.01
C CYS A 147 -9.09 -12.64 -9.92
N THR A 148 -9.06 -13.91 -10.32
CA THR A 148 -7.84 -14.59 -10.73
C THR A 148 -7.50 -14.04 -12.12
N ILE A 149 -6.23 -13.80 -12.38
CA ILE A 149 -5.69 -13.44 -13.71
C ILE A 149 -6.12 -14.39 -14.84
N TRP A 150 -6.68 -15.56 -14.50
CA TRP A 150 -7.22 -16.56 -15.42
C TRP A 150 -8.73 -16.41 -15.73
N ALA A 151 -9.46 -15.56 -15.01
CA ALA A 151 -10.89 -15.35 -15.26
C ALA A 151 -11.20 -14.57 -16.56
N ILE A 152 -10.17 -13.97 -17.20
CA ILE A 152 -10.29 -13.20 -18.44
C ILE A 152 -9.88 -13.98 -19.69
N ASP A 153 -9.26 -15.16 -19.56
CA ASP A 153 -8.75 -15.92 -20.72
C ASP A 153 -9.66 -17.12 -21.07
N LYS A 154 -10.95 -16.85 -21.30
CA LYS A 154 -11.92 -17.79 -21.89
C LYS A 154 -12.58 -17.20 -23.12
#